data_AF-A0A7S0E848-F1
#
_entry.id   AF-A0A7S0E848-F1
#
_cell.length_a   1.000
_cell.length_b   1.000
_cell.length_c   1.000
_cell.angle_alpha   90.00
_cell.angle_beta   90.00
_cell.angle_gamma   90.00
#
_symmetry.space_group_name_H-M   'P 1'
#
loop_
_entity.id
_entity.type
_entity.pdbx_description
1 polymer ?
#
loop_
_entity_poly.entity_id
_entity_poly.type
_entity_poly.pdbx_seq_one_letter_code
_entity_poly.pdbx_strand_id
1 'polypeptide(L)'
;MEEADEEVLETSAPPAPIQNDVEKGDDDDDDVQCTGRSGANALSDFPHARENCVAVKFVQGQEDKCCSNCYCYVCDAPAKGCPKWSEHCKASHRSAAWQQRRSQWKAQQAAPAAAQPRAAAPPVGRSSWQRHLDGDSDDDSKDDPY
;
A
#
# COMPACT_ATOMS: atom_id res chain seq x y z
N MET A 1 43.19 -25.10 -21.71
CA MET A 1 42.34 -26.29 -21.88
C MET A 1 42.08 -26.75 -20.45
N GLU A 2 40.95 -26.49 -19.82
CA GLU A 2 39.59 -26.16 -20.26
C GLU A 2 38.95 -25.20 -19.25
N GLU A 3 38.03 -24.37 -19.74
CA GLU A 3 37.11 -23.52 -18.99
C GLU A 3 35.90 -24.33 -18.54
N ALA A 4 35.36 -24.05 -17.34
CA ALA A 4 33.96 -24.37 -17.02
C ALA A 4 33.54 -23.70 -15.69
N ASP A 5 32.91 -22.53 -15.77
CA ASP A 5 31.86 -22.14 -14.83
C ASP A 5 30.96 -20.99 -15.37
N GLU A 6 29.65 -21.19 -15.20
CA GLU A 6 28.51 -20.27 -14.96
C GLU A 6 28.40 -18.93 -15.73
N GLU A 7 27.26 -18.50 -16.31
CA GLU A 7 25.93 -18.35 -15.71
C GLU A 7 24.90 -18.16 -16.86
N VAL A 8 23.82 -18.96 -16.91
CA VAL A 8 22.74 -18.79 -17.89
C VAL A 8 21.79 -17.70 -17.38
N LEU A 9 21.91 -16.50 -17.93
CA LEU A 9 20.98 -15.39 -17.72
C LEU A 9 19.65 -15.70 -18.45
N GLU A 10 18.66 -16.19 -17.71
CA GLU A 10 17.29 -16.35 -18.20
C GLU A 10 16.63 -14.97 -18.34
N THR A 11 16.81 -14.33 -19.50
CA THR A 11 16.06 -13.14 -19.89
C THR A 11 14.70 -13.56 -20.43
N SER A 12 13.70 -13.65 -19.54
CA SER A 12 12.30 -13.76 -19.94
C SER A 12 11.86 -12.48 -20.67
N ALA A 13 11.63 -12.60 -21.97
CA ALA A 13 11.14 -11.52 -22.82
C ALA A 13 9.79 -10.95 -22.32
N PRO A 14 9.52 -9.65 -22.51
CA PRO A 14 8.24 -9.05 -22.15
C PRO A 14 7.12 -9.59 -23.05
N PRO A 15 5.91 -9.86 -22.52
CA PRO A 15 4.80 -10.30 -23.35
C PRO A 15 4.38 -9.19 -24.33
N ALA A 16 4.28 -9.57 -25.60
CA ALA A 16 3.89 -8.69 -26.69
C ALA A 16 2.50 -8.06 -26.47
N PRO A 17 2.25 -6.84 -26.98
CA PRO A 17 0.95 -6.18 -26.86
C PRO A 17 -0.11 -6.92 -27.70
N ILE A 18 -1.24 -7.23 -27.07
CA ILE A 18 -2.38 -7.90 -27.71
C ILE A 18 -3.17 -6.84 -28.49
N GLN A 19 -3.09 -6.90 -29.82
CA GLN A 19 -3.89 -6.08 -30.74
C GLN A 19 -5.03 -6.94 -31.26
N ASN A 20 -6.27 -6.50 -31.02
CA ASN A 20 -7.48 -7.14 -31.53
C ASN A 20 -7.96 -6.32 -32.74
N ASP A 21 -7.59 -6.76 -33.94
CA ASP A 21 -8.17 -6.27 -35.18
C ASP A 21 -8.82 -7.47 -35.89
N VAL A 22 -10.15 -7.46 -35.95
CA VAL A 22 -10.94 -8.42 -36.73
C VAL A 22 -11.12 -7.84 -38.12
N GLU A 23 -10.50 -8.46 -39.12
CA GLU A 23 -10.96 -8.37 -40.51
C GLU A 23 -11.14 -9.78 -41.09
N LYS A 24 -12.30 -9.97 -41.73
CA LYS A 24 -12.81 -11.24 -42.26
C LYS A 24 -12.20 -11.49 -43.64
N GLY A 25 -11.32 -12.48 -43.74
CA GLY A 25 -10.93 -13.13 -45.00
C GLY A 25 -11.44 -14.56 -45.00
N ASP A 26 -12.09 -14.97 -46.09
CA ASP A 26 -12.62 -16.32 -46.33
C ASP A 26 -11.65 -17.01 -47.28
N ASP A 27 -10.79 -17.93 -46.79
CA ASP A 27 -10.11 -18.97 -47.60
C ASP A 27 -9.35 -19.98 -46.70
N ASP A 28 -9.72 -21.26 -46.83
CA ASP A 28 -9.12 -22.51 -46.35
C ASP A 28 -9.01 -22.78 -44.81
N ASP A 29 -9.69 -23.87 -44.41
CA ASP A 29 -10.17 -24.27 -43.07
C ASP A 29 -9.07 -24.97 -42.23
N ASP A 30 -8.32 -24.20 -41.42
CA ASP A 30 -7.60 -24.70 -40.24
C ASP A 30 -7.46 -23.58 -39.19
N ASP A 31 -8.60 -22.98 -38.82
CA ASP A 31 -8.66 -21.94 -37.80
C ASP A 31 -8.35 -22.51 -36.40
N VAL A 32 -7.21 -22.11 -35.83
CA VAL A 32 -6.84 -22.49 -34.45
C VAL A 32 -7.70 -21.70 -33.45
N GLN A 33 -8.78 -22.33 -32.97
CA GLN A 33 -9.60 -21.80 -31.88
C GLN A 33 -8.89 -21.99 -30.53
N CYS A 34 -8.67 -20.91 -29.79
CA CYS A 34 -8.24 -21.00 -28.39
C CYS A 34 -9.39 -21.57 -27.53
N THR A 35 -9.28 -22.84 -27.13
CA THR A 35 -10.34 -23.57 -26.38
C THR A 35 -10.29 -23.34 -24.87
N GLY A 36 -9.34 -22.55 -24.35
CA GLY A 36 -9.32 -22.22 -22.94
C GLY A 36 -8.06 -21.51 -22.47
N ARG A 37 -8.11 -21.04 -21.22
CA ARG A 37 -6.96 -20.50 -20.49
C ARG A 37 -6.67 -21.41 -19.31
N SER A 38 -5.44 -21.91 -19.21
CA SER A 38 -4.97 -22.66 -18.04
C SER A 38 -4.16 -21.74 -17.12
N GLY A 39 -4.41 -21.81 -15.82
CA GLY A 39 -3.71 -21.04 -14.80
C GLY A 39 -4.52 -19.89 -14.17
N ALA A 40 -3.99 -19.35 -13.07
CA ALA A 40 -4.65 -18.30 -12.30
C ALA A 40 -4.76 -17.00 -13.11
N ASN A 41 -5.90 -16.32 -12.99
CA ASN A 41 -6.13 -15.00 -13.55
C ASN A 41 -5.99 -13.96 -12.44
N ALA A 42 -4.96 -13.12 -12.54
CA ALA A 42 -4.71 -12.02 -11.60
C ALA A 42 -5.95 -11.14 -11.35
N LEU A 43 -6.83 -11.04 -12.35
CA LEU A 43 -7.97 -10.14 -12.37
C LEU A 43 -9.28 -10.77 -11.87
N SER A 44 -9.29 -12.06 -11.55
CA SER A 44 -10.45 -12.74 -10.91
C SER A 44 -10.06 -13.52 -9.66
N ASP A 45 -8.92 -14.20 -9.67
CA ASP A 45 -8.53 -15.14 -8.61
C ASP A 45 -7.82 -14.44 -7.43
N PHE A 46 -7.28 -13.25 -7.65
CA PHE A 46 -6.56 -12.48 -6.62
C PHE A 46 -7.26 -11.15 -6.29
N PRO A 47 -6.95 -10.52 -5.14
CA PRO A 47 -7.48 -9.22 -4.79
C PRO A 47 -7.24 -8.17 -5.89
N HIS A 48 -8.31 -7.62 -6.47
CA HIS A 48 -8.23 -6.63 -7.54
C HIS A 48 -9.21 -5.47 -7.34
N ALA A 49 -8.87 -4.31 -7.89
CA ALA A 49 -9.76 -3.15 -7.90
C ALA A 49 -10.94 -3.42 -8.85
N ARG A 50 -12.10 -2.82 -8.58
CA ARG A 50 -13.34 -3.05 -9.35
C ARG A 50 -13.19 -2.78 -10.85
N GLU A 51 -12.41 -1.76 -11.22
CA GLU A 51 -12.10 -1.42 -12.62
C GLU A 51 -11.38 -2.53 -13.39
N ASN A 52 -10.69 -3.43 -12.66
CA ASN A 52 -9.94 -4.53 -13.24
C ASN A 52 -10.67 -5.87 -13.11
N CYS A 53 -11.91 -5.89 -12.60
CA CYS A 53 -12.65 -7.14 -12.41
C CYS A 53 -13.10 -7.72 -13.74
N VAL A 54 -12.61 -8.91 -14.07
CA VAL A 54 -13.04 -9.65 -15.28
C VAL A 54 -14.26 -10.54 -15.02
N ALA A 55 -14.54 -10.87 -13.77
CA ALA A 55 -15.71 -11.68 -13.39
C ALA A 55 -17.02 -10.89 -13.47
N VAL A 56 -16.99 -9.58 -13.20
CA VAL A 56 -18.16 -8.70 -13.27
C VAL A 56 -17.84 -7.54 -14.21
N LYS A 57 -18.58 -7.44 -15.33
CA LYS A 57 -18.39 -6.35 -16.29
C LYS A 57 -18.59 -4.98 -15.64
N PHE A 58 -17.73 -4.03 -15.98
CA PHE A 58 -17.86 -2.64 -15.53
C PHE A 58 -18.84 -1.92 -16.46
N VAL A 59 -20.14 -1.99 -16.14
CA VAL A 59 -21.22 -1.36 -16.90
C VAL A 59 -21.85 -0.26 -16.06
N GLN A 60 -22.18 0.86 -16.70
CA GLN A 60 -22.84 2.00 -16.05
C GLN A 60 -24.14 1.54 -15.36
N GLY A 61 -24.32 1.93 -14.09
CA GLY A 61 -25.47 1.51 -13.29
C GLY A 61 -25.35 0.14 -12.61
N GLN A 62 -24.27 -0.63 -12.85
CA GLN A 62 -23.96 -1.91 -12.18
C GLN A 62 -22.51 -1.92 -11.66
N GLU A 63 -21.93 -0.74 -11.51
CA GLU A 63 -20.59 -0.49 -11.02
C GLU A 63 -20.40 -0.93 -9.56
N ASP A 64 -21.48 -0.90 -8.77
CA ASP A 64 -21.54 -1.37 -7.39
C ASP A 64 -21.45 -2.90 -7.26
N LYS A 65 -21.79 -3.66 -8.31
CA LYS A 65 -21.66 -5.13 -8.29
C LYS A 65 -20.20 -5.53 -8.18
N CYS A 66 -19.85 -6.37 -7.21
CA CYS A 66 -18.49 -6.83 -6.96
C CYS A 66 -18.42 -8.35 -6.84
N CYS A 67 -17.26 -8.94 -7.19
CA CYS A 67 -16.97 -10.33 -6.88
C CYS A 67 -16.37 -10.48 -5.48
N SER A 68 -16.14 -11.71 -5.02
CA SER A 68 -15.55 -12.00 -3.71
C SER A 68 -14.15 -11.41 -3.52
N ASN A 69 -13.39 -11.30 -4.61
CA ASN A 69 -11.99 -10.83 -4.59
C ASN A 69 -11.85 -9.34 -4.92
N CYS A 70 -12.96 -8.63 -5.14
CA CYS A 70 -12.88 -7.18 -5.32
C CYS A 70 -12.47 -6.49 -4.00
N TYR A 71 -11.57 -5.52 -4.10
CA TYR A 71 -11.23 -4.63 -2.99
C TYR A 71 -11.49 -3.16 -3.37
N CYS A 72 -11.64 -2.34 -2.33
CA CYS A 72 -11.74 -0.91 -2.45
C CYS A 72 -10.35 -0.27 -2.55
N TYR A 73 -10.05 0.33 -3.70
CA TYR A 73 -8.80 1.05 -3.95
C TYR A 73 -8.50 2.14 -2.91
N VAL A 74 -9.52 2.88 -2.46
CA VAL A 74 -9.36 3.98 -1.50
C VAL A 74 -9.08 3.48 -0.08
N CYS A 75 -9.86 2.51 0.39
CA CYS A 75 -9.82 2.03 1.76
C CYS A 75 -8.80 0.92 2.03
N ASP A 76 -8.24 0.31 0.97
CA ASP A 76 -7.36 -0.87 1.06
C ASP A 76 -8.02 -2.04 1.85
N ALA A 77 -9.33 -2.22 1.64
CA ALA A 77 -10.14 -3.24 2.30
C ALA A 77 -11.01 -4.00 1.28
N PRO A 78 -11.48 -5.23 1.57
CA PRO A 78 -12.43 -5.94 0.72
C PRO A 78 -13.66 -5.08 0.41
N ALA A 79 -14.25 -5.22 -0.79
CA ALA A 79 -15.39 -4.40 -1.22
C ALA A 79 -16.54 -4.40 -0.19
N LYS A 80 -16.81 -5.56 0.43
CA LYS A 80 -17.82 -5.73 1.48
C LYS A 80 -17.53 -4.94 2.77
N GLY A 81 -16.26 -4.66 3.06
CA GLY A 81 -15.83 -3.88 4.22
C GLY A 81 -15.71 -2.37 3.96
N CYS A 82 -16.00 -1.92 2.74
CA CYS A 82 -15.89 -0.51 2.38
C CYS A 82 -17.13 0.28 2.82
N PRO A 83 -17.00 1.32 3.67
CA PRO A 83 -18.15 2.08 4.17
C PRO A 83 -18.86 2.91 3.09
N LYS A 84 -18.16 3.24 1.99
CA LYS A 84 -18.69 4.06 0.89
C LYS A 84 -18.50 3.38 -0.47
N TRP A 85 -18.84 2.10 -0.55
CA TRP A 85 -18.61 1.30 -1.75
C TRP A 85 -19.28 1.88 -3.00
N SER A 86 -20.51 2.39 -2.91
CA SER A 86 -21.22 2.96 -4.07
C SER A 86 -20.48 4.11 -4.75
N GLU A 87 -19.64 4.85 -4.01
CA GLU A 87 -18.75 5.87 -4.59
C GLU A 87 -17.39 5.29 -4.98
N HIS A 88 -16.80 4.48 -4.09
CA HIS A 88 -15.45 3.95 -4.26
C HIS A 88 -15.35 2.82 -5.30
N CYS A 89 -16.47 2.23 -5.73
CA CYS A 89 -16.50 1.20 -6.77
C CYS A 89 -16.00 1.71 -8.14
N LYS A 90 -16.08 3.03 -8.37
CA LYS A 90 -15.56 3.70 -9.57
C LYS A 90 -14.13 4.20 -9.40
N ALA A 91 -13.48 3.87 -8.29
CA ALA A 91 -12.13 4.30 -8.02
C ALA A 91 -11.16 3.69 -9.04
N SER A 92 -10.37 4.57 -9.65
CA SER A 92 -9.38 4.20 -10.65
C SER A 92 -8.00 4.63 -10.22
N HIS A 93 -7.02 3.73 -10.28
CA HIS A 93 -5.65 4.09 -9.96
C HIS A 93 -5.08 5.14 -10.94
N ARG A 94 -5.65 5.24 -12.14
CA ARG A 94 -5.19 6.16 -13.19
C ARG A 94 -5.61 7.61 -12.94
N SER A 95 -6.57 7.84 -12.04
CA SER A 95 -7.05 9.18 -11.71
C SER A 95 -6.28 9.77 -10.53
N ALA A 96 -5.69 10.95 -10.74
CA ALA A 96 -5.02 11.70 -9.68
C ALA A 96 -5.95 11.99 -8.48
N ALA A 97 -7.24 12.26 -8.73
CA ALA A 97 -8.22 12.50 -7.67
C ALA A 97 -8.38 11.28 -6.76
N TRP A 98 -8.40 10.07 -7.31
CA TRP A 98 -8.52 8.83 -6.53
C TRP A 98 -7.23 8.50 -5.77
N GLN A 99 -6.07 8.74 -6.39
CA GLN A 99 -4.77 8.62 -5.72
C GLN A 99 -4.71 9.56 -4.50
N GLN A 100 -5.14 10.82 -4.66
CA GLN A 100 -5.18 11.78 -3.57
C GLN A 100 -6.15 11.35 -2.45
N ARG A 101 -7.36 10.90 -2.79
CA ARG A 101 -8.34 10.39 -1.80
C ARG A 101 -7.77 9.19 -1.03
N ARG A 102 -7.06 8.28 -1.70
CA ARG A 102 -6.38 7.14 -1.05
C ARG A 102 -5.28 7.61 -0.11
N SER A 103 -4.44 8.54 -0.53
CA SER A 103 -3.38 9.10 0.33
C SER A 103 -3.95 9.79 1.57
N GLN A 104 -5.04 10.55 1.42
CA GLN A 104 -5.74 11.18 2.54
C GLN A 104 -6.33 10.14 3.49
N TRP A 105 -6.95 9.09 2.97
CA TRP A 105 -7.46 7.97 3.77
C TRP A 105 -6.32 7.33 4.57
N LYS A 106 -5.19 7.01 3.93
CA LYS A 106 -4.03 6.44 4.62
C LYS A 106 -3.48 7.37 5.70
N ALA A 107 -3.39 8.67 5.43
CA ALA A 107 -2.93 9.65 6.41
C ALA A 107 -3.88 9.72 7.63
N GLN A 108 -5.20 9.64 7.42
CA GLN A 108 -6.19 9.58 8.50
C GLN A 108 -6.03 8.31 9.35
N GLN A 109 -5.75 7.17 8.71
CA GLN A 109 -5.55 5.90 9.41
C GLN A 109 -4.18 5.80 10.11
N ALA A 110 -3.16 6.52 9.60
CA ALA A 110 -1.81 6.54 10.15
C ALA A 110 -1.57 7.67 11.16
N ALA A 111 -2.47 8.66 11.23
CA ALA A 111 -2.39 9.69 12.25
C ALA A 111 -2.48 9.02 13.63
N PRO A 112 -1.45 9.13 14.49
CA PRO A 112 -1.60 8.70 15.86
C PRO A 112 -2.70 9.54 16.51
N ALA A 113 -3.25 9.07 17.62
CA ALA A 113 -4.15 9.81 18.51
C ALA A 113 -3.51 11.09 19.13
N ALA A 114 -2.67 11.81 18.39
CA ALA A 114 -1.90 12.97 18.76
C ALA A 114 -2.64 14.25 18.35
N ALA A 115 -3.85 14.43 18.87
CA ALA A 115 -4.47 15.75 18.99
C ALA A 115 -5.49 15.75 20.14
N GLN A 116 -5.18 15.09 21.25
CA GLN A 116 -5.77 15.50 22.51
C GLN A 116 -4.87 16.61 23.07
N PRO A 117 -5.37 17.85 23.27
CA PRO A 117 -4.63 18.81 24.05
C PRO A 117 -4.48 18.21 25.45
N ARG A 118 -3.30 17.70 25.75
CA ARG A 118 -2.91 17.29 27.10
C ARG A 118 -3.08 18.51 27.99
N ALA A 119 -4.11 18.48 28.84
CA ALA A 119 -4.30 19.49 29.87
C ALA A 119 -2.96 19.68 30.61
N ALA A 120 -2.53 20.93 30.72
CA ALA A 120 -1.28 21.29 31.37
C ALA A 120 -1.23 20.64 32.76
N ALA A 121 -0.27 19.75 32.97
CA ALA A 121 0.01 19.23 34.31
C ALA A 121 0.49 20.40 35.18
N PRO A 122 0.00 20.55 36.42
CA PRO A 122 0.53 21.55 37.33
C PRO A 122 2.02 21.27 37.61
N PRO A 123 2.84 22.30 37.87
CA PRO A 123 4.26 22.10 38.11
C PRO A 123 4.47 21.22 39.34
N VAL A 124 4.93 19.99 39.11
CA VAL A 124 5.38 19.10 40.18
C VAL A 124 6.64 19.70 40.81
N GLY A 125 6.59 19.89 42.13
CA GLY A 125 7.68 20.43 42.92
C GLY A 125 8.98 19.65 42.72
N ARG A 126 10.10 20.38 42.69
CA ARG A 126 11.45 19.86 42.46
C ARG A 126 11.82 18.84 43.53
N SER A 127 12.21 17.63 43.14
CA SER A 127 12.70 16.57 44.03
C SER A 127 14.07 16.89 44.63
N SER A 128 14.30 16.44 45.87
CA SER A 128 15.43 16.78 46.75
C SER A 128 16.81 16.21 46.36
N TRP A 129 16.97 15.64 45.18
CA TRP A 129 18.19 14.88 44.82
C TRP A 129 19.26 15.70 44.08
N GLN A 130 18.97 16.95 43.69
CA GLN A 130 19.93 17.84 43.03
C GLN A 130 20.53 18.85 44.04
N ARG A 131 21.23 18.35 45.07
CA ARG A 131 21.87 19.19 46.11
C ARG A 131 23.29 18.73 46.46
N HIS A 132 24.04 18.22 45.49
CA HIS A 132 25.35 17.60 45.76
C HIS A 132 26.53 18.10 44.92
N LEU A 133 26.40 19.20 44.17
CA LEU A 133 27.50 19.64 43.30
C LEU A 133 27.85 21.13 43.37
N ASP A 134 27.16 21.95 44.16
CA ASP A 134 27.47 23.38 44.23
C ASP A 134 27.38 23.89 45.70
N GLY A 135 28.53 24.01 46.36
CA GLY A 135 28.71 24.95 47.48
C GLY A 135 29.08 24.35 48.85
N ASP A 136 30.38 24.29 49.14
CA ASP A 136 31.03 24.61 50.44
C ASP A 136 32.56 24.56 50.17
N SER A 137 33.21 25.59 49.61
CA SER A 137 33.73 26.78 50.31
C SER A 137 33.50 26.79 51.81
N ASP A 138 34.51 26.36 52.58
CA ASP A 138 35.30 27.23 53.49
C ASP A 138 36.29 26.35 54.30
N ASP A 139 37.56 26.73 54.29
CA ASP A 139 38.34 27.07 55.50
C ASP A 139 38.67 25.90 56.45
N ASP A 140 39.86 25.32 56.31
CA ASP A 140 40.65 24.97 57.51
C ASP A 140 42.13 25.28 57.26
N SER A 141 42.44 26.53 57.57
CA SER A 141 43.76 26.93 58.01
C SER A 141 44.20 26.03 59.17
N LYS A 142 45.26 25.25 58.98
CA LYS A 142 46.15 24.81 60.08
C LYS A 142 47.52 24.38 59.55
N ASP A 143 48.50 25.22 59.88
CA ASP A 143 49.87 24.87 60.26
C ASP A 143 50.03 23.41 60.73
N ASP A 144 51.05 22.71 60.27
CA ASP A 144 52.31 22.60 61.04
C ASP A 144 53.41 21.89 60.21
N PRO A 145 54.69 22.15 60.51
CA PRO A 145 55.85 21.82 59.69
C PRO A 145 56.48 20.48 60.06
N TYR A 146 57.14 19.86 59.09
CA TYR A 146 58.48 19.25 59.25
C TYR A 146 59.11 18.95 57.90
#